data_AF-A0A924R3J0-F1
#
_entry.id   AF-A0A924R3J0-F1
#
_cell.length_a   1.000
_cell.length_b   1.000
_cell.length_c   1.000
_cell.angle_alpha   90.00
_cell.angle_beta   90.00
_cell.angle_gamma   90.00
#
_symmetry.space_group_name_H-M   'P 1'
#
loop_
_entity.id
_entity.type
_entity.pdbx_description
1 polymer ?
#
loop_
_entity_poly.entity_id
_entity_poly.type
_entity_poly.pdbx_seq_one_letter_code
_entity_poly.pdbx_strand_id
1 'polypeptide(L)'
;MLLSPKYQFKEFASRTKNFYGGRGKNIEKVDTALKRYWDHVQSANVMNQASSLLFVMQHCNIWMEVKKDVPSNRDDRFISRWREISDLGKEAEVTLRGLIANNLFAPVDHDSSVKSTTFNRQLDYEAKRLNHVGNRKVQVVKPLDPRYQFERTMHLESGKKNPLSMSEVNESYKMFVAAADEDQRKKMGKFGKEEFYSKGITELRPADTKKLEAFLESNGNRIEVLYLKRDLRLPYIAVIQNGLLFRHNGFDKWDTGRAVIYAMDEYGNLFIEGDNMKPKDMGFQHSSFLAGRPVLCAGSIKIEDGRLVSIDNSSGHYRPTQKNLYQALLELSNQKVTLDNVVCDVSDGPNGTGFYTSAEEVLANKGAMTSKHPSYYADGIEKKKRISAVAQHQNKRVDGPVPASRAE
;
A
#
# COMPACT_ATOMS: atom_id res chain seq x y z
N MET A 1 0.06 32.48 -3.50
CA MET A 1 0.94 32.72 -2.33
C MET A 1 2.17 31.83 -2.50
N LEU A 2 3.37 32.33 -2.21
CA LEU A 2 4.62 31.56 -2.30
C LEU A 2 5.19 31.36 -0.89
N LEU A 3 6.11 30.40 -0.73
CA LEU A 3 6.94 30.34 0.47
C LEU A 3 7.71 31.66 0.64
N SER A 4 7.93 32.04 1.90
CA SER A 4 8.68 33.22 2.29
C SER A 4 10.10 33.14 1.71
N PRO A 5 10.66 34.27 1.23
CA PRO A 5 12.03 34.32 0.71
C PRO A 5 13.08 33.81 1.70
N LYS A 6 12.79 33.82 3.01
CA LYS A 6 13.67 33.24 4.03
C LYS A 6 13.94 31.74 3.81
N TYR A 7 13.08 31.04 3.07
CA TYR A 7 13.23 29.62 2.72
C TYR A 7 13.93 29.39 1.39
N GLN A 8 14.53 30.41 0.77
CA GLN A 8 15.54 30.19 -0.25
C GLN A 8 16.75 29.47 0.34
N PHE A 9 17.37 28.59 -0.45
CA PHE A 9 18.37 27.65 0.05
C PHE A 9 19.49 28.31 0.86
N LYS A 10 20.07 29.42 0.39
CA LYS A 10 21.17 30.11 1.09
C LYS A 10 20.74 30.64 2.47
N GLU A 11 19.59 31.28 2.54
CA GLU A 11 19.02 31.86 3.77
C GLU A 11 18.58 30.77 4.75
N PHE A 12 17.90 29.74 4.26
CA PHE A 12 17.49 28.60 5.10
C PHE A 12 18.69 27.82 5.63
N ALA A 13 19.72 27.63 4.81
CA ALA A 13 20.92 26.92 5.20
C ALA A 13 21.72 27.66 6.29
N SER A 14 21.72 29.00 6.29
CA SER A 14 22.43 29.79 7.30
C SER A 14 21.80 29.64 8.69
N ARG A 15 20.46 29.58 8.78
CA ARG A 15 19.70 29.47 10.04
C ARG A 15 19.55 28.04 10.58
N THR A 16 19.83 27.03 9.76
CA THR A 16 19.65 25.61 10.15
C THR A 16 20.97 24.87 10.39
N LYS A 17 22.06 25.61 10.63
CA LYS A 17 23.35 25.04 11.08
C LYS A 17 23.24 24.47 12.50
N ASN A 18 23.96 23.38 12.75
CA ASN A 18 24.16 22.80 14.06
C ASN A 18 25.24 23.60 14.84
N PHE A 19 25.49 23.18 16.08
CA PHE A 19 26.52 23.77 16.95
C PHE A 19 27.89 23.93 16.26
N TYR A 20 28.29 22.94 15.46
CA TYR A 20 29.57 22.88 14.74
C TYR A 20 29.56 23.59 13.38
N GLY A 21 28.50 24.32 13.04
CA GLY A 21 28.37 25.02 11.74
C GLY A 21 27.98 24.11 10.56
N GLY A 22 27.83 22.80 10.77
CA GLY A 22 27.36 21.83 9.77
C GLY A 22 25.85 21.60 9.83
N ARG A 23 25.26 20.83 8.90
CA ARG A 23 23.80 20.62 8.85
C ARG A 23 23.37 19.16 9.00
N GLY A 24 24.23 18.21 8.60
CA GLY A 24 24.03 16.76 8.77
C GLY A 24 23.07 16.15 7.75
N LYS A 25 23.23 14.86 7.45
CA LYS A 25 22.61 14.17 6.29
C LYS A 25 21.08 14.21 6.25
N ASN A 26 20.41 14.26 7.40
CA ASN A 26 18.93 14.21 7.44
C ASN A 26 18.25 15.46 6.87
N ILE A 27 18.92 16.63 6.87
CA ILE A 27 18.33 17.87 6.34
C ILE A 27 18.56 18.04 4.83
N GLU A 28 19.46 17.27 4.24
CA GLU A 28 19.72 17.31 2.79
C GLU A 28 18.44 16.96 2.00
N LYS A 29 17.57 16.13 2.57
CA LYS A 29 16.25 15.82 1.98
C LYS A 29 15.32 17.04 1.97
N VAL A 30 15.36 17.86 3.03
CA VAL A 30 14.62 19.13 3.11
C VAL A 30 15.19 20.14 2.12
N ASP A 31 16.52 20.19 1.98
CA ASP A 31 17.19 21.07 1.01
C ASP A 31 16.83 20.73 -0.43
N THR A 32 16.85 19.44 -0.77
CA THR A 32 16.43 18.97 -2.10
C THR A 32 14.98 19.32 -2.37
N ALA A 33 14.09 19.18 -1.37
CA ALA A 33 12.69 19.56 -1.49
C ALA A 33 12.50 21.08 -1.70
N LEU A 34 13.25 21.91 -0.96
CA LEU A 34 13.21 23.37 -1.11
C LEU A 34 13.73 23.83 -2.47
N LYS A 35 14.89 23.32 -2.92
CA LYS A 35 15.43 23.63 -4.25
C LYS A 35 14.40 23.33 -5.34
N ARG A 36 13.80 22.14 -5.26
CA ARG A 36 12.77 21.69 -6.18
C ARG A 36 11.52 22.60 -6.17
N TYR A 37 11.07 23.03 -5.00
CA TYR A 37 9.97 23.98 -4.91
C TYR A 37 10.30 25.29 -5.64
N TRP A 38 11.50 25.85 -5.41
CA TRP A 38 11.92 27.09 -6.05
C TRP A 38 12.18 26.95 -7.57
N ASP A 39 12.51 25.75 -8.04
CA ASP A 39 12.55 25.46 -9.48
C ASP A 39 11.12 25.38 -10.07
N HIS A 40 10.21 24.72 -9.36
CA HIS A 40 8.83 24.50 -9.82
C HIS A 40 7.93 25.73 -9.71
N VAL A 41 8.20 26.65 -8.79
CA VAL A 41 7.41 27.89 -8.63
C VAL A 41 7.51 28.80 -9.85
N GLN A 42 8.59 28.65 -10.63
CA GLN A 42 8.77 29.33 -11.91
C GLN A 42 8.02 28.64 -13.06
N SER A 43 7.53 27.41 -12.86
CA SER A 43 6.77 26.66 -13.87
C SER A 43 5.30 27.07 -13.85
N ALA A 44 4.66 27.12 -15.03
CA ALA A 44 3.21 27.37 -15.16
C ALA A 44 2.34 26.20 -14.67
N ASN A 45 2.93 25.08 -14.25
CA ASN A 45 2.20 23.88 -13.86
C ASN A 45 1.88 23.89 -12.35
N VAL A 46 0.63 24.18 -12.02
CA VAL A 46 0.10 24.22 -10.65
C VAL A 46 0.29 22.89 -9.91
N MET A 47 0.19 21.75 -10.60
CA MET A 47 0.39 20.43 -9.98
C MET A 47 1.85 20.21 -9.58
N ASN A 48 2.81 20.72 -10.35
CA ASN A 48 4.24 20.67 -9.99
C ASN A 48 4.53 21.53 -8.75
N GLN A 49 3.91 22.70 -8.66
CA GLN A 49 4.01 23.57 -7.49
C GLN A 49 3.37 22.91 -6.25
N ALA A 50 2.18 22.32 -6.40
CA ALA A 50 1.48 21.62 -5.32
C ALA A 50 2.26 20.40 -4.81
N SER A 51 2.76 19.58 -5.73
CA SER A 51 3.55 18.39 -5.42
C SER A 51 4.88 18.73 -4.73
N SER A 52 5.57 19.79 -5.18
CA SER A 52 6.80 20.24 -4.52
C SER A 52 6.57 20.79 -3.10
N LEU A 53 5.45 21.48 -2.85
CA LEU A 53 5.04 21.89 -1.50
C LEU A 53 4.74 20.69 -0.59
N LEU A 54 4.04 19.67 -1.11
CA LEU A 54 3.79 18.43 -0.36
C LEU A 54 5.11 17.71 0.00
N PHE A 55 6.08 17.75 -0.92
CA PHE A 55 7.40 17.18 -0.71
C PHE A 55 8.19 17.92 0.37
N VAL A 56 8.11 19.26 0.41
CA VAL A 56 8.66 20.07 1.51
C VAL A 56 8.02 19.67 2.84
N MET A 57 6.70 19.55 2.91
CA MET A 57 5.99 19.13 4.13
C MET A 57 6.42 17.74 4.59
N GLN A 58 6.45 16.76 3.68
CA GLN A 58 6.83 15.39 3.97
C GLN A 58 8.24 15.31 4.55
N HIS A 59 9.20 16.00 3.96
CA HIS A 59 10.58 15.97 4.41
C HIS A 59 10.83 16.75 5.71
N CYS A 60 10.06 17.82 5.95
CA CYS A 60 10.04 18.46 7.27
C CYS A 60 9.53 17.48 8.34
N ASN A 61 8.41 16.79 8.11
CA ASN A 61 7.86 15.82 9.05
C ASN A 61 8.82 14.64 9.31
N ILE A 62 9.43 14.08 8.26
CA ILE A 62 10.45 13.03 8.42
C ILE A 62 11.61 13.52 9.28
N TRP A 63 12.10 14.74 9.05
CA TRP A 63 13.19 15.31 9.85
C TRP A 63 12.79 15.45 11.32
N MET A 64 11.58 15.94 11.58
CA MET A 64 11.04 16.12 12.94
C MET A 64 10.88 14.77 13.66
N GLU A 65 10.32 13.77 12.99
CA GLU A 65 10.18 12.42 13.55
C GLU A 65 11.52 11.77 13.90
N VAL A 66 12.53 11.93 13.04
CA VAL A 66 13.90 11.41 13.30
C VAL A 66 14.56 12.13 14.48
N LYS A 67 14.11 13.32 14.83
CA LYS A 67 14.74 14.16 15.86
C LYS A 67 13.93 14.26 17.16
N LYS A 68 12.72 13.68 17.23
CA LYS A 68 11.80 13.80 18.38
C LYS A 68 12.37 13.30 19.71
N ASP A 69 13.23 12.29 19.66
CA ASP A 69 13.85 11.68 20.85
C ASP A 69 15.22 12.33 21.20
N VAL A 70 15.62 13.38 20.48
CA VAL A 70 16.83 14.13 20.81
C VAL A 70 16.51 15.02 22.03
N PRO A 71 17.24 14.91 23.14
CA PRO A 71 16.93 15.64 24.36
C PRO A 71 16.88 17.16 24.13
N SER A 72 15.77 17.78 24.50
CA SER A 72 15.49 19.22 24.32
C SER A 72 16.39 20.14 25.14
N ASN A 73 17.13 19.59 26.10
CA ASN A 73 17.99 20.31 27.03
C ASN A 73 19.43 20.55 26.51
N ARG A 74 19.75 20.17 25.27
CA ARG A 74 21.15 20.16 24.80
C ARG A 74 21.66 21.42 24.10
N ASP A 75 20.81 22.27 23.49
CA ASP A 75 21.29 23.46 22.74
C ASP A 75 20.14 24.38 22.26
N ASP A 76 20.23 25.69 22.52
CA ASP A 76 19.33 26.71 21.95
C ASP A 76 19.32 26.68 20.41
N ARG A 77 20.44 26.29 19.78
CA ARG A 77 20.52 26.14 18.31
C ARG A 77 19.73 24.94 17.80
N PHE A 78 19.58 23.88 18.59
CA PHE A 78 18.71 22.76 18.21
C PHE A 78 17.24 23.18 18.24
N ILE A 79 16.83 23.91 19.28
CA ILE A 79 15.47 24.45 19.41
C ILE A 79 15.15 25.43 18.26
N SER A 80 16.09 26.33 17.95
CA SER A 80 15.96 27.27 16.83
C SER A 80 15.79 26.51 15.49
N ARG A 81 16.64 25.51 15.24
CA ARG A 81 16.56 24.69 14.02
C ARG A 81 15.26 23.89 13.93
N TRP A 82 14.80 23.35 15.05
CA TRP A 82 13.53 22.63 15.14
C TRP A 82 12.36 23.55 14.77
N ARG A 83 12.34 24.78 15.30
CA ARG A 83 11.34 25.80 14.95
C ARG A 83 11.39 26.16 13.47
N GLU A 84 12.56 26.45 12.92
CA GLU A 84 12.70 26.79 11.49
C GLU A 84 12.15 25.70 10.56
N ILE A 85 12.41 24.42 10.86
CA ILE A 85 11.93 23.29 10.04
C ILE A 85 10.43 23.04 10.26
N SER A 86 9.94 23.19 11.49
CA SER A 86 8.50 23.09 11.80
C SER A 86 7.71 24.19 11.09
N ASP A 87 8.20 25.43 11.14
CA ASP A 87 7.54 26.58 10.55
C ASP A 87 7.60 26.54 9.02
N LEU A 88 8.67 25.99 8.44
CA LEU A 88 8.70 25.66 7.00
C LEU A 88 7.59 24.68 6.61
N GLY A 89 7.41 23.60 7.38
CA GLY A 89 6.34 22.63 7.14
C GLY A 89 4.94 23.27 7.17
N LYS A 90 4.67 24.11 8.18
CA LYS A 90 3.39 24.83 8.30
C LYS A 90 3.18 25.84 7.18
N GLU A 91 4.21 26.58 6.81
CA GLU A 91 4.10 27.58 5.75
C GLU A 91 3.92 26.93 4.38
N ALA A 92 4.56 25.78 4.14
CA ALA A 92 4.33 24.96 2.94
C ALA A 92 2.88 24.46 2.88
N GLU A 93 2.29 24.06 4.01
CA GLU A 93 0.89 23.68 4.10
C GLU A 93 -0.06 24.85 3.77
N VAL A 94 0.16 26.02 4.36
CA VAL A 94 -0.63 27.23 4.09
C VAL A 94 -0.51 27.64 2.62
N THR A 95 0.70 27.59 2.08
CA THR A 95 0.99 27.92 0.69
C THR A 95 0.30 26.94 -0.26
N LEU A 96 0.34 25.64 0.04
CA LEU A 96 -0.35 24.60 -0.72
C LEU A 96 -1.86 24.81 -0.71
N ARG A 97 -2.42 25.09 0.47
CA ARG A 97 -3.84 25.43 0.65
C ARG A 97 -4.24 26.63 -0.21
N GLY A 98 -3.43 27.71 -0.20
CA GLY A 98 -3.67 28.89 -1.02
C GLY A 98 -3.52 28.64 -2.53
N LEU A 99 -2.55 27.82 -2.93
CA LEU A 99 -2.35 27.44 -4.33
C LEU A 99 -3.52 26.63 -4.87
N ILE A 100 -3.99 25.65 -4.09
CA ILE A 100 -5.18 24.85 -4.40
C ILE A 100 -6.41 25.77 -4.46
N ALA A 101 -6.60 26.64 -3.46
CA ALA A 101 -7.74 27.54 -3.40
C ALA A 101 -7.83 28.44 -4.64
N ASN A 102 -6.71 29.05 -5.05
CA ASN A 102 -6.71 30.03 -6.14
C ASN A 102 -6.78 29.41 -7.55
N ASN A 103 -6.46 28.13 -7.70
CA ASN A 103 -6.44 27.46 -9.02
C ASN A 103 -7.58 26.46 -9.23
N LEU A 104 -8.21 25.96 -8.16
CA LEU A 104 -9.43 25.15 -8.26
C LEU A 104 -10.71 25.98 -8.07
N PHE A 105 -10.63 27.18 -7.51
CA PHE A 105 -11.77 28.07 -7.27
C PHE A 105 -11.47 29.49 -7.79
N ALA A 106 -11.73 29.73 -9.08
CA ALA A 106 -11.99 31.10 -9.56
C ALA A 106 -13.27 31.64 -8.87
N PRO A 107 -13.43 32.96 -8.71
CA PRO A 107 -14.01 33.55 -7.51
C PRO A 107 -15.51 33.26 -7.36
N VAL A 108 -15.89 32.73 -6.21
CA VAL A 108 -17.22 33.00 -5.65
C VAL A 108 -17.04 34.21 -4.75
N ASP A 109 -17.90 35.20 -4.97
CA ASP A 109 -17.94 36.48 -4.28
C ASP A 109 -17.67 36.39 -2.77
N HIS A 110 -16.92 37.38 -2.30
CA HIS A 110 -16.57 37.54 -0.90
C HIS A 110 -17.83 37.69 -0.03
N ASP A 111 -18.10 36.69 0.82
CA ASP A 111 -18.60 36.97 2.16
C ASP A 111 -17.75 36.26 3.20
N SER A 112 -16.99 37.09 3.91
CA SER A 112 -15.99 36.75 4.91
C SER A 112 -16.65 36.37 6.22
N SER A 113 -17.03 35.10 6.40
CA SER A 113 -17.36 34.59 7.76
C SER A 113 -17.25 33.07 7.97
N VAL A 114 -16.69 32.31 7.03
CA VAL A 114 -16.69 30.85 7.15
C VAL A 114 -15.52 30.36 8.02
N LYS A 115 -15.83 30.11 9.29
CA LYS A 115 -14.96 29.55 10.35
C LYS A 115 -14.19 28.30 9.88
N SER A 116 -12.94 28.14 10.36
CA SER A 116 -11.98 27.09 9.96
C SER A 116 -12.48 25.64 10.08
N THR A 117 -13.58 25.41 10.80
CA THR A 117 -14.29 24.13 10.88
C THR A 117 -14.92 23.71 9.56
N THR A 118 -15.36 24.64 8.71
CA THR A 118 -15.89 24.30 7.38
C THR A 118 -14.76 23.98 6.41
N PHE A 119 -13.62 24.69 6.50
CA PHE A 119 -12.47 24.48 5.61
C PHE A 119 -11.78 23.12 5.83
N ASN A 120 -11.63 22.64 7.07
CA ASN A 120 -11.10 21.29 7.31
C ASN A 120 -12.11 20.19 6.92
N ARG A 121 -13.42 20.47 7.01
CA ARG A 121 -14.46 19.57 6.53
C ARG A 121 -14.54 19.54 5.01
N GLN A 122 -14.27 20.67 4.35
CA GLN A 122 -14.13 20.80 2.90
C GLN A 122 -12.80 20.19 2.42
N LEU A 123 -11.70 20.31 3.14
CA LEU A 123 -10.43 19.62 2.82
C LEU A 123 -10.52 18.12 3.08
N ASP A 124 -11.26 17.64 4.08
CA ASP A 124 -11.52 16.20 4.21
C ASP A 124 -12.50 15.73 3.12
N TYR A 125 -13.39 16.60 2.62
CA TYR A 125 -14.23 16.36 1.44
C TYR A 125 -13.43 16.40 0.12
N GLU A 126 -12.43 17.26 0.00
CA GLU A 126 -11.61 17.48 -1.19
C GLU A 126 -10.32 16.63 -1.20
N ALA A 127 -9.81 16.19 -0.05
CA ALA A 127 -8.83 15.10 0.06
C ALA A 127 -9.52 13.74 -0.10
N LYS A 128 -10.82 13.64 0.23
CA LYS A 128 -11.66 12.59 -0.34
C LYS A 128 -11.72 12.76 -1.85
N ARG A 129 -11.98 13.97 -2.39
CA ARG A 129 -12.07 14.24 -3.83
C ARG A 129 -10.78 14.09 -4.65
N LEU A 130 -9.61 14.40 -4.10
CA LEU A 130 -8.27 14.17 -4.68
C LEU A 130 -7.86 12.69 -4.58
N ASN A 131 -8.43 11.94 -3.63
CA ASN A 131 -8.49 10.47 -3.64
C ASN A 131 -9.73 9.95 -4.42
N HIS A 132 -10.44 10.80 -5.15
CA HIS A 132 -11.61 10.48 -6.00
C HIS A 132 -11.38 10.98 -7.43
N VAL A 133 -10.33 10.46 -8.07
CA VAL A 133 -10.21 10.52 -9.54
C VAL A 133 -11.34 9.68 -10.20
N GLY A 134 -12.05 8.82 -9.47
CA GLY A 134 -13.29 8.16 -9.92
C GLY A 134 -14.54 8.73 -9.24
N ASN A 135 -15.30 9.60 -9.91
CA ASN A 135 -16.59 10.11 -9.42
C ASN A 135 -17.73 9.08 -9.56
N ARG A 136 -17.40 7.80 -9.68
CA ARG A 136 -18.34 6.68 -9.79
C ARG A 136 -17.79 5.53 -8.97
N LYS A 137 -18.49 5.17 -7.89
CA LYS A 137 -18.25 3.86 -7.27
C LYS A 137 -18.42 2.81 -8.36
N VAL A 138 -17.37 2.05 -8.62
CA VAL A 138 -17.47 0.98 -9.60
C VAL A 138 -18.43 -0.06 -9.02
N GLN A 139 -19.49 -0.35 -9.76
CA GLN A 139 -20.62 -1.12 -9.22
C GLN A 139 -20.26 -2.59 -8.94
N VAL A 140 -19.16 -3.09 -9.52
CA VAL A 140 -18.73 -4.48 -9.41
C VAL A 140 -17.52 -4.56 -8.50
N VAL A 141 -17.75 -4.64 -7.19
CA VAL A 141 -16.71 -4.92 -6.20
C VAL A 141 -16.76 -6.37 -5.74
N LYS A 142 -15.61 -6.88 -5.31
CA LYS A 142 -15.42 -8.21 -4.75
C LYS A 142 -15.12 -8.08 -3.25
N PRO A 143 -16.01 -8.56 -2.35
CA PRO A 143 -15.66 -8.68 -0.93
C PRO A 143 -14.59 -9.77 -0.74
N LEU A 144 -14.02 -9.84 0.46
CA LEU A 144 -13.23 -11.02 0.83
C LEU A 144 -14.04 -12.29 0.60
N ASP A 145 -13.38 -13.32 0.09
CA ASP A 145 -13.93 -14.66 0.02
C ASP A 145 -14.37 -15.08 1.44
N PRO A 146 -15.53 -15.77 1.59
CA PRO A 146 -16.10 -16.08 2.90
C PRO A 146 -15.12 -16.69 3.90
N ARG A 147 -14.15 -17.47 3.42
CA ARG A 147 -13.10 -18.10 4.26
C ARG A 147 -12.17 -17.10 4.96
N TYR A 148 -12.06 -15.88 4.43
CA TYR A 148 -11.22 -14.81 4.98
C TYR A 148 -12.02 -13.62 5.51
N GLN A 149 -13.35 -13.59 5.33
CA GLN A 149 -14.19 -12.54 5.90
C GLN A 149 -14.05 -12.45 7.42
N PHE A 150 -13.75 -13.58 8.04
CA PHE A 150 -13.47 -13.68 9.45
C PHE A 150 -12.28 -12.79 9.91
N GLU A 151 -11.21 -12.64 9.10
CA GLU A 151 -10.10 -11.70 9.39
C GLU A 151 -10.64 -10.29 9.62
N ARG A 152 -11.57 -9.87 8.75
CA ARG A 152 -12.15 -8.53 8.80
C ARG A 152 -13.08 -8.35 10.00
N THR A 153 -13.87 -9.36 10.34
CA THR A 153 -14.74 -9.31 11.53
C THR A 153 -13.90 -9.12 12.79
N MET A 154 -12.84 -9.90 12.97
CA MET A 154 -11.93 -9.74 14.11
C MET A 154 -11.25 -8.37 14.14
N HIS A 155 -10.82 -7.87 13.00
CA HIS A 155 -10.27 -6.52 12.91
C HIS A 155 -11.26 -5.47 13.45
N LEU A 156 -12.54 -5.57 13.09
CA LEU A 156 -13.55 -4.62 13.55
C LEU A 156 -13.87 -4.77 15.04
N GLU A 157 -14.07 -5.99 15.52
CA GLU A 157 -14.44 -6.27 16.92
C GLU A 157 -13.31 -5.94 17.91
N SER A 158 -12.06 -6.08 17.49
CA SER A 158 -10.87 -5.76 18.31
C SER A 158 -10.55 -4.27 18.40
N GLY A 159 -11.38 -3.40 17.82
CA GLY A 159 -11.10 -1.97 17.75
C GLY A 159 -10.02 -1.61 16.71
N LYS A 160 -10.01 -2.33 15.58
CA LYS A 160 -9.07 -2.16 14.45
C LYS A 160 -7.63 -2.56 14.75
N LYS A 161 -7.43 -3.60 15.59
CA LYS A 161 -6.12 -4.26 15.73
C LYS A 161 -5.87 -5.19 14.54
N ASN A 162 -4.62 -5.57 14.31
CA ASN A 162 -4.29 -6.53 13.26
C ASN A 162 -4.95 -7.88 13.59
N PRO A 163 -5.68 -8.50 12.65
CA PRO A 163 -6.27 -9.80 12.89
C PRO A 163 -5.25 -10.92 12.64
N LEU A 164 -5.58 -12.13 13.10
CA LEU A 164 -4.89 -13.34 12.68
C LEU A 164 -5.04 -13.53 11.17
N SER A 165 -3.98 -13.98 10.52
CA SER A 165 -3.98 -14.40 9.12
C SER A 165 -4.81 -15.66 8.98
N MET A 166 -5.96 -15.56 8.34
CA MET A 166 -6.80 -16.72 8.05
C MET A 166 -6.16 -17.64 7.00
N SER A 167 -5.17 -17.16 6.23
CA SER A 167 -4.32 -18.02 5.40
C SER A 167 -3.45 -18.95 6.23
N GLU A 168 -2.77 -18.42 7.25
CA GLU A 168 -1.95 -19.23 8.17
C GLU A 168 -2.82 -20.18 8.99
N VAL A 169 -3.98 -19.70 9.45
CA VAL A 169 -5.00 -20.52 10.09
C VAL A 169 -5.47 -21.64 9.17
N ASN A 170 -5.76 -21.36 7.90
CA ASN A 170 -6.25 -22.36 6.95
C ASN A 170 -5.20 -23.44 6.67
N GLU A 171 -3.93 -23.06 6.47
CA GLU A 171 -2.85 -24.03 6.28
C GLU A 171 -2.61 -24.85 7.55
N SER A 172 -2.59 -24.20 8.72
CA SER A 172 -2.49 -24.89 10.00
C SER A 172 -3.67 -25.85 10.20
N TYR A 173 -4.89 -25.43 9.87
CA TYR A 173 -6.11 -26.24 9.92
C TYR A 173 -6.02 -27.49 9.04
N LYS A 174 -5.56 -27.35 7.80
CA LYS A 174 -5.32 -28.50 6.91
C LYS A 174 -4.29 -29.45 7.50
N MET A 175 -3.20 -28.93 8.07
CA MET A 175 -2.20 -29.76 8.75
C MET A 175 -2.81 -30.50 9.96
N PHE A 176 -3.68 -29.84 10.74
CA PHE A 176 -4.37 -30.46 11.88
C PHE A 176 -5.31 -31.59 11.45
N VAL A 177 -6.10 -31.37 10.39
CA VAL A 177 -7.03 -32.39 9.87
C VAL A 177 -6.28 -33.55 9.22
N ALA A 178 -5.13 -33.28 8.60
CA ALA A 178 -4.29 -34.29 7.95
C ALA A 178 -3.30 -35.02 8.89
N ALA A 179 -3.23 -34.65 10.18
CA ALA A 179 -2.25 -35.19 11.11
C ALA A 179 -2.44 -36.71 11.38
N ALA A 180 -1.51 -37.50 10.86
CA ALA A 180 -1.46 -38.96 11.01
C ALA A 180 -0.74 -39.41 12.30
N ASP A 181 0.14 -38.58 12.88
CA ASP A 181 1.04 -38.98 13.97
C ASP A 181 0.48 -38.73 15.39
N GLU A 182 0.79 -39.64 16.31
CA GLU A 182 0.23 -39.72 17.65
C GLU A 182 0.77 -38.63 18.60
N ASP A 183 2.03 -38.21 18.41
CA ASP A 183 2.65 -37.17 19.25
C ASP A 183 2.10 -35.77 18.93
N GLN A 184 1.88 -35.50 17.64
CA GLN A 184 1.14 -34.32 17.20
C GLN A 184 -0.30 -34.37 17.73
N ARG A 185 -0.97 -35.53 17.68
CA ARG A 185 -2.32 -35.71 18.27
C ARG A 185 -2.37 -35.48 19.79
N LYS A 186 -1.32 -35.84 20.53
CA LYS A 186 -1.22 -35.62 21.99
C LYS A 186 -0.99 -34.15 22.33
N LYS A 187 -0.11 -33.44 21.60
CA LYS A 187 0.07 -31.98 21.73
C LYS A 187 -1.24 -31.23 21.41
N MET A 188 -2.01 -31.75 20.46
CA MET A 188 -3.34 -31.25 20.08
C MET A 188 -4.45 -31.55 21.09
N GLY A 189 -4.29 -32.53 22.00
CA GLY A 189 -5.32 -32.97 22.96
C GLY A 189 -5.75 -31.93 24.02
N LYS A 190 -5.07 -30.78 24.10
CA LYS A 190 -5.47 -29.64 24.94
C LYS A 190 -6.51 -28.72 24.29
N PHE A 191 -6.78 -28.90 22.99
CA PHE A 191 -7.85 -28.23 22.25
C PHE A 191 -9.04 -29.17 22.16
N GLY A 192 -10.17 -28.78 22.77
CA GLY A 192 -11.34 -29.64 22.97
C GLY A 192 -11.70 -30.47 21.74
N LYS A 193 -11.67 -31.80 21.90
CA LYS A 193 -12.03 -32.77 20.86
C LYS A 193 -13.51 -32.63 20.46
N GLU A 194 -13.76 -32.95 19.19
CA GLU A 194 -15.05 -33.05 18.46
C GLU A 194 -15.69 -31.76 17.93
N GLU A 195 -15.87 -30.69 18.71
CA GLU A 195 -16.65 -29.53 18.21
C GLU A 195 -15.89 -28.64 17.22
N PHE A 196 -14.56 -28.51 17.37
CA PHE A 196 -13.74 -27.68 16.47
C PHE A 196 -13.40 -28.40 15.16
N TYR A 197 -13.18 -29.73 15.22
CA TYR A 197 -12.84 -30.56 14.06
C TYR A 197 -14.03 -30.84 13.14
N SER A 198 -15.26 -30.72 13.64
CA SER A 198 -16.47 -30.91 12.85
C SER A 198 -16.88 -29.65 12.06
N LYS A 199 -16.31 -28.48 12.39
CA LYS A 199 -16.62 -27.20 11.74
C LYS A 199 -15.78 -27.00 10.48
N GLY A 200 -16.40 -26.54 9.40
CA GLY A 200 -15.67 -25.99 8.25
C GLY A 200 -14.94 -24.69 8.62
N ILE A 201 -13.89 -24.32 7.90
CA ILE A 201 -13.18 -23.04 8.14
C ILE A 201 -14.11 -21.81 8.05
N THR A 202 -15.17 -21.91 7.24
CA THR A 202 -16.22 -20.88 7.10
C THR A 202 -17.20 -20.82 8.26
N GLU A 203 -17.18 -21.81 9.16
CA GLU A 203 -18.08 -21.94 10.31
C GLU A 203 -17.42 -21.50 11.63
N LEU A 204 -16.14 -21.12 11.57
CA LEU A 204 -15.38 -20.63 12.70
C LEU A 204 -15.95 -19.32 13.24
N ARG A 205 -16.05 -19.22 14.57
CA ARG A 205 -16.57 -18.04 15.30
C ARG A 205 -15.45 -17.36 16.12
N PRO A 206 -15.65 -16.11 16.60
CA PRO A 206 -14.65 -15.39 17.42
C PRO A 206 -14.13 -16.16 18.65
N ALA A 207 -14.94 -17.04 19.25
CA ALA A 207 -14.51 -17.88 20.36
C ALA A 207 -13.57 -19.02 19.94
N ASP A 208 -13.73 -19.54 18.72
CA ASP A 208 -12.89 -20.60 18.14
C ASP A 208 -11.49 -20.06 17.83
N THR A 209 -11.36 -18.76 17.55
CA THR A 209 -10.09 -18.16 17.12
C THR A 209 -9.20 -17.66 18.22
N LYS A 210 -9.74 -17.26 19.38
CA LYS A 210 -8.90 -17.06 20.59
C LYS A 210 -8.18 -18.34 20.99
N LYS A 211 -8.86 -19.48 20.82
CA LYS A 211 -8.23 -20.77 21.01
C LYS A 211 -7.12 -20.91 19.95
N LEU A 212 -7.44 -20.78 18.67
CA LEU A 212 -6.46 -20.98 17.61
C LEU A 212 -5.23 -20.04 17.70
N GLU A 213 -5.43 -18.78 18.09
CA GLU A 213 -4.39 -17.80 18.41
C GLU A 213 -3.47 -18.33 19.51
N ALA A 214 -4.03 -18.71 20.66
CA ALA A 214 -3.26 -19.27 21.77
C ALA A 214 -2.48 -20.54 21.37
N PHE A 215 -3.04 -21.39 20.49
CA PHE A 215 -2.33 -22.54 19.94
C PHE A 215 -1.13 -22.11 19.10
N LEU A 216 -1.35 -21.22 18.14
CA LEU A 216 -0.33 -20.81 17.18
C LEU A 216 0.78 -20.04 17.89
N GLU A 217 0.43 -19.19 18.86
CA GLU A 217 1.37 -18.54 19.78
C GLU A 217 2.18 -19.56 20.59
N SER A 218 1.55 -20.60 21.14
CA SER A 218 2.25 -21.64 21.92
C SER A 218 3.28 -22.44 21.11
N ASN A 219 3.17 -22.43 19.77
CA ASN A 219 4.13 -23.04 18.86
C ASN A 219 5.11 -22.02 18.26
N GLY A 220 5.13 -20.78 18.75
CA GLY A 220 6.03 -19.72 18.29
C GLY A 220 5.66 -19.09 16.95
N ASN A 221 4.46 -19.36 16.42
CA ASN A 221 4.01 -18.83 15.15
C ASN A 221 3.35 -17.46 15.36
N ARG A 222 4.02 -16.39 14.94
CA ARG A 222 3.42 -15.05 14.87
C ARG A 222 2.73 -14.90 13.52
N ILE A 223 1.40 -14.87 13.52
CA ILE A 223 0.56 -15.07 12.33
C ILE A 223 -0.35 -13.86 12.03
N GLU A 224 -0.04 -12.69 12.55
CA GLU A 224 -0.86 -11.51 12.27
C GLU A 224 -0.72 -11.08 10.81
N VAL A 225 -1.85 -10.74 10.19
CA VAL A 225 -1.84 -9.99 8.93
C VAL A 225 -1.89 -8.50 9.24
N LEU A 226 -0.97 -7.73 8.66
CA LEU A 226 -0.97 -6.28 8.77
C LEU A 226 -2.16 -5.70 8.01
N TYR A 227 -3.10 -5.07 8.71
CA TYR A 227 -4.18 -4.29 8.09
C TYR A 227 -3.83 -2.80 8.14
N LEU A 228 -3.58 -2.20 6.97
CA LEU A 228 -3.19 -0.80 6.90
C LEU A 228 -4.33 0.13 7.32
N LYS A 229 -4.01 0.98 8.30
CA LYS A 229 -4.79 2.18 8.60
C LYS A 229 -4.71 3.18 7.44
N ARG A 230 -5.70 4.07 7.33
CA ARG A 230 -5.88 4.97 6.17
C ARG A 230 -4.64 5.81 5.87
N ASP A 231 -4.03 6.36 6.91
CA ASP A 231 -2.81 7.17 6.90
C ASP A 231 -1.59 6.38 6.41
N LEU A 232 -1.52 5.08 6.73
CA LEU A 232 -0.41 4.21 6.35
C LEU A 232 -0.50 3.64 4.93
N ARG A 233 -1.59 3.90 4.20
CA ARG A 233 -1.77 3.43 2.83
C ARG A 233 -1.08 4.31 1.80
N LEU A 234 -0.81 5.57 2.15
CA LEU A 234 -0.28 6.55 1.21
C LEU A 234 0.99 6.04 0.50
N PRO A 235 1.98 5.42 1.18
CA PRO A 235 3.17 4.94 0.49
C PRO A 235 2.90 3.96 -0.67
N TYR A 236 1.81 3.20 -0.57
CA TYR A 236 1.45 2.12 -1.49
C TYR A 236 0.60 2.60 -2.66
N ILE A 237 0.07 3.83 -2.64
CA ILE A 237 -0.79 4.32 -3.71
C ILE A 237 0.01 4.64 -4.98
N ALA A 238 -0.57 4.28 -6.13
CA ALA A 238 -0.09 4.74 -7.42
C ALA A 238 -0.75 6.07 -7.79
N VAL A 239 0.06 7.04 -8.18
CA VAL A 239 -0.36 8.32 -8.73
C VAL A 239 -0.20 8.26 -10.24
N ILE A 240 -1.26 8.51 -10.99
CA ILE A 240 -1.23 8.44 -12.45
C ILE A 240 -0.93 9.83 -13.02
N GLN A 241 0.09 9.93 -13.86
CA GLN A 241 0.46 11.18 -14.54
C GLN A 241 0.93 10.86 -15.96
N ASN A 242 0.38 11.55 -16.96
CA ASN A 242 0.75 11.39 -18.38
C ASN A 242 0.77 9.91 -18.83
N GLY A 243 -0.17 9.12 -18.32
CA GLY A 243 -0.30 7.68 -18.59
C GLY A 243 0.69 6.76 -17.91
N LEU A 244 1.55 7.28 -17.03
CA LEU A 244 2.51 6.52 -16.25
C LEU A 244 2.12 6.46 -14.76
N LEU A 245 2.58 5.41 -14.08
CA LEU A 245 2.37 5.14 -12.66
C LEU A 245 3.56 5.66 -11.86
N PHE A 246 3.30 6.61 -10.97
CA PHE A 246 4.24 7.19 -10.03
C PHE A 246 3.93 6.74 -8.60
N ARG A 247 4.95 6.72 -7.76
CA ARG A 247 4.80 6.58 -6.31
C ARG A 247 4.00 7.75 -5.76
N HIS A 248 3.55 7.61 -4.52
CA HIS A 248 2.80 8.64 -3.79
C HIS A 248 3.45 10.02 -3.74
N ASN A 249 4.77 10.11 -3.93
CA ASN A 249 5.48 11.40 -4.02
C ASN A 249 5.24 12.12 -5.36
N GLY A 250 4.65 11.45 -6.35
CA GLY A 250 4.32 12.00 -7.67
C GLY A 250 5.52 12.20 -8.59
N PHE A 251 6.69 11.66 -8.26
CA PHE A 251 7.94 11.93 -8.99
C PHE A 251 8.72 10.67 -9.32
N ASP A 252 8.87 9.78 -8.35
CA ASP A 252 9.50 8.49 -8.60
C ASP A 252 8.49 7.63 -9.33
N LYS A 253 8.85 7.14 -10.50
CA LYS A 253 8.03 6.16 -11.20
C LYS A 253 7.98 4.87 -10.37
N TRP A 254 6.85 4.18 -10.44
CA TRP A 254 6.80 2.82 -9.96
C TRP A 254 7.71 1.95 -10.83
N ASP A 255 8.58 1.21 -10.19
CA ASP A 255 9.33 0.13 -10.80
C ASP A 255 9.35 -1.00 -9.78
N THR A 256 8.79 -2.14 -10.18
CA THR A 256 8.60 -3.27 -9.27
C THR A 256 9.69 -4.33 -9.44
N GLY A 257 10.46 -4.31 -10.54
CA GLY A 257 11.48 -5.32 -10.92
C GLY A 257 10.94 -6.76 -11.16
N ARG A 258 9.82 -7.11 -10.51
CA ARG A 258 9.13 -8.41 -10.52
C ARG A 258 7.62 -8.18 -10.43
N ALA A 259 6.86 -9.26 -10.59
CA ALA A 259 5.45 -9.23 -10.21
C ALA A 259 5.32 -9.11 -8.68
N VAL A 260 4.45 -8.19 -8.25
CA VAL A 260 4.15 -7.88 -6.84
C VAL A 260 2.64 -7.86 -6.64
N ILE A 261 2.17 -7.97 -5.39
CA ILE A 261 0.72 -7.91 -5.14
C ILE A 261 0.16 -6.50 -5.31
N TYR A 262 -1.09 -6.42 -5.75
CA TYR A 262 -1.84 -5.16 -5.80
C TYR A 262 -3.29 -5.34 -5.35
N ALA A 263 -3.91 -4.24 -4.92
CA ALA A 263 -5.35 -4.15 -4.75
C ALA A 263 -5.84 -2.80 -5.30
N MET A 264 -7.01 -2.81 -5.93
CA MET A 264 -7.68 -1.59 -6.39
C MET A 264 -8.97 -1.42 -5.60
N ASP A 265 -9.19 -0.25 -5.01
CA ASP A 265 -10.41 -0.01 -4.22
C ASP A 265 -11.64 0.28 -5.09
N GLU A 266 -12.80 0.47 -4.46
CA GLU A 266 -14.09 0.76 -5.12
C GLU A 266 -14.13 2.10 -5.87
N TYR A 267 -13.09 2.93 -5.74
CA TYR A 267 -12.94 4.25 -6.36
C TYR A 267 -11.85 4.26 -7.45
N GLY A 268 -11.26 3.12 -7.76
CA GLY A 268 -10.19 3.01 -8.76
C GLY A 268 -8.79 3.40 -8.24
N ASN A 269 -8.61 3.60 -6.92
CA ASN A 269 -7.28 3.84 -6.36
C ASN A 269 -6.48 2.53 -6.37
N LEU A 270 -5.32 2.56 -7.00
CA LEU A 270 -4.43 1.41 -7.13
C LEU A 270 -3.38 1.41 -6.01
N PHE A 271 -3.31 0.32 -5.24
CA PHE A 271 -2.32 0.08 -4.21
C PHE A 271 -1.37 -1.03 -4.63
N ILE A 272 -0.06 -0.80 -4.55
CA ILE A 272 0.99 -1.68 -5.06
C ILE A 272 1.99 -1.96 -3.94
N GLU A 273 2.40 -3.21 -3.80
CA GLU A 273 3.52 -3.57 -2.92
C GLU A 273 4.84 -3.09 -3.54
N GLY A 274 5.66 -2.38 -2.77
CA GLY A 274 7.03 -2.04 -3.15
C GLY A 274 8.07 -2.55 -2.16
N ASP A 275 9.33 -2.50 -2.56
CA ASP A 275 10.44 -3.00 -1.75
C ASP A 275 10.57 -2.29 -0.40
N ASN A 276 10.80 -3.08 0.65
CA ASN A 276 11.00 -2.61 2.03
C ASN A 276 9.83 -1.79 2.62
N MET A 277 8.62 -1.90 2.06
CA MET A 277 7.46 -1.12 2.53
C MET A 277 6.68 -1.80 3.67
N LYS A 278 6.84 -3.11 3.84
CA LYS A 278 6.17 -3.90 4.88
C LYS A 278 7.10 -4.21 6.08
N PRO A 279 6.57 -4.33 7.31
CA PRO A 279 7.30 -4.88 8.44
C PRO A 279 7.81 -6.31 8.14
N LYS A 280 8.98 -6.67 8.69
CA LYS A 280 9.57 -8.00 8.48
C LYS A 280 8.78 -9.12 9.15
N ASP A 281 8.13 -8.82 10.28
CA ASP A 281 7.55 -9.82 11.18
C ASP A 281 6.03 -9.94 11.06
N MET A 282 5.45 -9.48 9.95
CA MET A 282 4.00 -9.52 9.71
C MET A 282 3.66 -10.04 8.33
N GLY A 283 2.56 -10.80 8.26
CA GLY A 283 1.96 -11.19 6.99
C GLY A 283 1.46 -9.96 6.25
N PHE A 284 1.78 -9.87 4.96
CA PHE A 284 1.28 -8.82 4.08
C PHE A 284 0.72 -9.44 2.81
N GLN A 285 -0.58 -9.27 2.60
CA GLN A 285 -1.35 -9.94 1.55
C GLN A 285 -2.35 -8.94 0.94
N HIS A 286 -3.10 -9.33 -0.09
CA HIS A 286 -4.02 -8.41 -0.78
C HIS A 286 -4.98 -7.69 0.18
N SER A 287 -5.45 -8.38 1.23
CA SER A 287 -6.36 -7.83 2.24
C SER A 287 -5.73 -6.73 3.11
N SER A 288 -4.40 -6.69 3.20
CA SER A 288 -3.63 -5.73 3.97
C SER A 288 -3.84 -4.29 3.52
N PHE A 289 -3.84 -4.03 2.21
CA PHE A 289 -3.96 -2.68 1.64
C PHE A 289 -5.21 -1.95 2.12
N LEU A 290 -6.34 -2.66 2.15
CA LEU A 290 -7.65 -2.08 2.35
C LEU A 290 -8.32 -2.52 3.65
N ALA A 291 -7.58 -3.21 4.53
CA ALA A 291 -8.06 -3.79 5.78
C ALA A 291 -9.30 -4.68 5.55
N GLY A 292 -9.20 -5.56 4.56
CA GLY A 292 -10.25 -6.52 4.18
C GLY A 292 -11.50 -5.91 3.53
N ARG A 293 -11.57 -4.59 3.29
CA ARG A 293 -12.70 -3.98 2.58
C ARG A 293 -12.84 -4.56 1.15
N PRO A 294 -14.05 -4.54 0.56
CA PRO A 294 -14.24 -4.93 -0.82
C PRO A 294 -13.32 -4.17 -1.78
N VAL A 295 -12.87 -4.86 -2.82
CA VAL A 295 -11.95 -4.35 -3.84
C VAL A 295 -12.63 -4.35 -5.20
N LEU A 296 -12.27 -3.43 -6.09
CA LEU A 296 -12.63 -3.56 -7.49
C LEU A 296 -11.95 -4.80 -8.10
N CYS A 297 -10.63 -4.92 -7.89
CA CYS A 297 -9.84 -6.09 -8.27
C CYS A 297 -8.60 -6.20 -7.37
N ALA A 298 -7.98 -7.37 -7.34
CA ALA A 298 -6.73 -7.65 -6.64
C ALA A 298 -6.04 -8.85 -7.31
N GLY A 299 -4.72 -8.85 -7.33
CA GLY A 299 -3.91 -9.85 -8.00
C GLY A 299 -2.44 -9.51 -7.94
N SER A 300 -1.71 -9.83 -9.00
CA SER A 300 -0.32 -9.45 -9.23
C SER A 300 -0.22 -8.40 -10.31
N ILE A 301 0.75 -7.50 -10.17
CA ILE A 301 1.05 -6.43 -11.11
C ILE A 301 2.56 -6.36 -11.33
N LYS A 302 3.00 -5.99 -12.53
CA LYS A 302 4.39 -5.68 -12.84
C LYS A 302 4.46 -4.33 -13.56
N ILE A 303 5.35 -3.46 -13.08
CA ILE A 303 5.56 -2.12 -13.62
C ILE A 303 7.06 -1.92 -13.84
N GLU A 304 7.42 -1.35 -14.99
CA GLU A 304 8.79 -1.00 -15.36
C GLU A 304 8.82 0.45 -15.82
N ASP A 305 9.68 1.28 -15.20
CA ASP A 305 9.76 2.72 -15.48
C ASP A 305 8.38 3.41 -15.57
N GLY A 306 7.50 3.09 -14.62
CA GLY A 306 6.14 3.64 -14.51
C GLY A 306 5.14 3.09 -15.53
N ARG A 307 5.56 2.23 -16.47
CA ARG A 307 4.67 1.59 -17.43
C ARG A 307 4.13 0.29 -16.87
N LEU A 308 2.82 0.09 -16.98
CA LEU A 308 2.22 -1.20 -16.68
C LEU A 308 2.74 -2.22 -17.70
N VAL A 309 3.20 -3.38 -17.24
CA VAL A 309 3.73 -4.46 -18.09
C VAL A 309 2.84 -5.69 -18.03
N SER A 310 2.37 -6.05 -16.84
CA SER A 310 1.42 -7.15 -16.69
C SER A 310 0.52 -6.96 -15.49
N ILE A 311 -0.70 -7.50 -15.56
CA ILE A 311 -1.67 -7.48 -14.47
C ILE A 311 -2.54 -8.74 -14.49
N ASP A 312 -2.90 -9.27 -13.33
CA ASP A 312 -3.77 -10.45 -13.21
C ASP A 312 -4.88 -10.23 -12.17
N ASN A 313 -5.81 -11.18 -12.04
CA ASN A 313 -6.82 -11.21 -10.96
C ASN A 313 -6.62 -12.37 -9.97
N SER A 314 -5.40 -12.86 -9.85
CA SER A 314 -5.03 -14.00 -9.02
C SER A 314 -4.84 -13.59 -7.56
N SER A 315 -5.93 -13.28 -6.87
CA SER A 315 -5.91 -13.07 -5.42
C SER A 315 -6.52 -14.26 -4.67
N GLY A 316 -5.75 -14.86 -3.77
CA GLY A 316 -6.24 -15.95 -2.91
C GLY A 316 -7.38 -15.54 -1.96
N HIS A 317 -7.35 -14.28 -1.51
CA HIS A 317 -8.24 -13.72 -0.48
C HIS A 317 -9.53 -13.13 -1.05
N TYR A 318 -9.43 -12.40 -2.16
CA TYR A 318 -10.58 -11.77 -2.78
C TYR A 318 -11.16 -12.63 -3.91
N ARG A 319 -10.31 -13.35 -4.65
CA ARG A 319 -10.68 -14.11 -5.86
C ARG A 319 -11.58 -13.31 -6.82
N PRO A 320 -11.14 -12.13 -7.29
CA PRO A 320 -11.91 -11.35 -8.25
C PRO A 320 -12.17 -12.15 -9.53
N THR A 321 -13.29 -11.85 -10.18
CA THR A 321 -13.68 -12.47 -11.45
C THR A 321 -13.00 -11.81 -12.64
N GLN A 322 -13.10 -12.40 -13.83
CA GLN A 322 -12.70 -11.74 -15.08
C GLN A 322 -13.36 -10.37 -15.27
N LYS A 323 -14.63 -10.22 -14.84
CA LYS A 323 -15.36 -8.95 -14.91
C LYS A 323 -14.73 -7.89 -14.01
N ASN A 324 -14.21 -8.30 -12.85
CA ASN A 324 -13.47 -7.41 -11.97
C ASN A 324 -12.16 -6.92 -12.63
N LEU A 325 -11.41 -7.81 -13.27
CA LEU A 325 -10.19 -7.44 -14.00
C LEU A 325 -10.48 -6.49 -15.16
N TYR A 326 -11.50 -6.80 -15.96
CA TYR A 326 -11.97 -5.91 -17.02
C TYR A 326 -12.32 -4.51 -16.49
N GLN A 327 -13.07 -4.41 -15.39
CA GLN A 327 -13.39 -3.12 -14.79
C GLN A 327 -12.16 -2.39 -14.24
N ALA A 328 -11.17 -3.11 -13.70
CA ALA A 328 -9.92 -2.50 -13.26
C ALA A 328 -9.11 -1.93 -14.43
N LEU A 329 -8.98 -2.67 -15.54
CA LEU A 329 -8.33 -2.19 -16.77
C LEU A 329 -9.09 -1.01 -17.38
N LEU A 330 -10.42 -1.07 -17.40
CA LEU A 330 -11.26 0.03 -17.87
C LEU A 330 -10.97 1.28 -17.04
N GLU A 331 -10.81 1.14 -15.73
CA GLU A 331 -10.55 2.27 -14.87
C GLU A 331 -9.12 2.83 -14.95
N LEU A 332 -8.14 1.98 -15.24
CA LEU A 332 -6.79 2.44 -15.59
C LEU A 332 -6.81 3.20 -16.93
N SER A 333 -7.54 2.70 -17.93
CA SER A 333 -7.73 3.35 -19.23
C SER A 333 -8.45 4.70 -19.11
N ASN A 334 -9.51 4.79 -18.29
CA ASN A 334 -10.21 6.04 -17.99
C ASN A 334 -9.28 7.08 -17.36
N GLN A 335 -8.39 6.62 -16.47
CA GLN A 335 -7.33 7.43 -15.86
C GLN A 335 -6.13 7.69 -16.79
N LYS A 336 -6.25 7.31 -18.07
CA LYS A 336 -5.26 7.53 -19.14
C LYS A 336 -3.96 6.75 -19.00
N VAL A 337 -3.91 5.70 -18.18
CA VAL A 337 -2.77 4.79 -18.11
C VAL A 337 -2.55 4.14 -19.48
N THR A 338 -1.29 4.11 -19.93
CA THR A 338 -0.93 3.41 -21.17
C THR A 338 -1.08 1.91 -20.96
N LEU A 339 -1.89 1.26 -21.79
CA LEU A 339 -2.15 -0.18 -21.72
C LEU A 339 -1.54 -0.97 -22.89
N ASP A 340 -0.74 -0.30 -23.73
CA ASP A 340 -0.11 -0.88 -24.91
C ASP A 340 0.78 -2.08 -24.55
N ASN A 341 0.50 -3.24 -25.15
CA ASN A 341 1.23 -4.48 -24.92
C ASN A 341 1.21 -4.98 -23.47
N VAL A 342 0.24 -4.55 -22.66
CA VAL A 342 0.07 -5.06 -21.29
C VAL A 342 -0.44 -6.49 -21.34
N VAL A 343 0.29 -7.41 -20.74
CA VAL A 343 -0.10 -8.82 -20.64
C VAL A 343 -1.04 -9.04 -19.47
N CYS A 344 -2.17 -9.67 -19.72
CA CYS A 344 -3.14 -10.07 -18.70
C CYS A 344 -3.13 -11.59 -18.50
N ASP A 345 -2.98 -12.06 -17.26
CA ASP A 345 -3.27 -13.46 -16.87
C ASP A 345 -4.66 -13.48 -16.23
N VAL A 346 -5.65 -13.91 -17.02
CA VAL A 346 -7.05 -13.88 -16.61
C VAL A 346 -7.42 -15.23 -16.01
N SER A 347 -7.74 -15.24 -14.72
CA SER A 347 -8.18 -16.44 -14.00
C SER A 347 -9.69 -16.46 -13.82
N ASP A 348 -10.34 -17.57 -14.20
CA ASP A 348 -11.78 -17.80 -13.97
C ASP A 348 -12.05 -18.35 -12.55
N GLY A 349 -11.61 -17.58 -11.54
CA GLY A 349 -11.73 -17.97 -10.15
C GLY A 349 -10.67 -18.99 -9.69
N PRO A 350 -10.85 -19.59 -8.50
CA PRO A 350 -9.78 -20.27 -7.76
C PRO A 350 -9.26 -21.57 -8.40
N ASN A 351 -10.02 -22.17 -9.31
CA ASN A 351 -9.66 -23.41 -10.02
C ASN A 351 -9.66 -23.21 -11.55
N GLY A 352 -9.83 -21.98 -12.04
CA GLY A 352 -9.84 -21.69 -13.47
C GLY A 352 -8.45 -21.87 -14.08
N THR A 353 -8.36 -22.46 -15.27
CA THR A 353 -7.11 -22.43 -16.04
C THR A 353 -6.87 -21.00 -16.47
N GLY A 354 -5.91 -20.31 -15.85
CA GLY A 354 -5.48 -18.97 -16.27
C GLY A 354 -5.14 -18.97 -17.76
N PHE A 355 -5.56 -17.92 -18.47
CA PHE A 355 -5.20 -17.70 -19.86
C PHE A 355 -4.53 -16.34 -20.03
N TYR A 356 -3.53 -16.30 -20.89
CA TYR A 356 -2.79 -15.08 -21.20
C TYR A 356 -3.42 -14.40 -22.42
N THR A 357 -3.63 -13.09 -22.31
CA THR A 357 -4.20 -12.22 -23.36
C THR A 357 -3.65 -10.80 -23.18
N SER A 358 -4.01 -9.85 -24.04
CA SER A 358 -3.63 -8.44 -23.89
C SER A 358 -4.72 -7.61 -23.19
N ALA A 359 -4.34 -6.48 -22.59
CA ALA A 359 -5.30 -5.57 -21.98
C ALA A 359 -6.34 -5.05 -23.00
N GLU A 360 -5.92 -4.80 -24.24
CA GLU A 360 -6.79 -4.37 -25.33
C GLU A 360 -7.84 -5.43 -25.67
N GLU A 361 -7.47 -6.71 -25.71
CA GLU A 361 -8.39 -7.81 -25.96
C GLU A 361 -9.38 -8.00 -24.81
N VAL A 362 -8.93 -7.87 -23.55
CA VAL A 362 -9.83 -7.90 -22.38
C VAL A 362 -10.84 -6.75 -22.44
N LEU A 363 -10.40 -5.54 -22.82
CA LEU A 363 -11.27 -4.38 -22.96
C LEU A 363 -12.26 -4.54 -24.13
N ALA A 364 -11.79 -4.97 -25.30
CA ALA A 364 -12.62 -5.17 -26.50
C ALA A 364 -13.73 -6.19 -26.27
N ASN A 365 -13.42 -7.28 -25.55
CA ASN A 365 -14.37 -8.33 -25.24
C ASN A 365 -15.19 -8.05 -23.96
N LYS A 366 -15.01 -6.90 -23.31
CA LYS A 366 -15.68 -6.54 -22.03
C LYS A 366 -15.47 -7.60 -20.93
N GLY A 367 -14.30 -8.23 -20.93
CA GLY A 367 -13.95 -9.34 -20.05
C GLY A 367 -14.60 -10.67 -20.40
N ALA A 368 -15.31 -10.81 -21.52
CA ALA A 368 -15.79 -12.09 -22.02
C ALA A 368 -14.63 -12.92 -22.59
N MET A 369 -14.66 -14.23 -22.36
CA MET A 369 -13.65 -15.15 -22.90
C MET A 369 -14.02 -15.50 -24.34
N THR A 370 -13.26 -15.05 -25.33
CA THR A 370 -13.56 -15.29 -26.75
C THR A 370 -12.59 -16.26 -27.44
N SER A 371 -11.35 -16.47 -26.94
CA SER A 371 -10.50 -17.63 -27.29
C SER A 371 -9.28 -17.75 -26.36
N LYS A 372 -8.72 -18.97 -26.20
CA LYS A 372 -7.42 -19.19 -25.54
C LYS A 372 -6.31 -18.85 -26.54
N HIS A 373 -5.63 -17.70 -26.40
CA HIS A 373 -4.54 -17.36 -27.30
C HIS A 373 -3.28 -18.21 -26.99
N PRO A 374 -2.80 -19.08 -27.90
CA PRO A 374 -1.66 -19.98 -27.64
C PRO A 374 -0.30 -19.27 -27.60
N SER A 375 -0.20 -18.03 -28.13
CA SER A 375 1.07 -17.33 -28.35
C SER A 375 1.69 -16.74 -27.08
N TYR A 376 0.92 -16.53 -26.01
CA TYR A 376 1.45 -16.09 -24.70
C TYR A 376 1.67 -17.26 -23.71
N TYR A 377 1.30 -18.48 -24.09
CA TYR A 377 1.39 -19.68 -23.25
C TYR A 377 2.83 -20.17 -23.06
N ALA A 378 3.72 -19.96 -24.03
CA ALA A 378 5.11 -20.40 -23.97
C ALA A 378 5.95 -19.59 -22.95
N ASP A 379 5.82 -18.26 -22.96
CA ASP A 379 6.54 -17.37 -22.03
C ASP A 379 6.01 -17.44 -20.59
N GLY A 380 4.71 -17.74 -20.42
CA GLY A 380 4.08 -17.90 -19.11
C GLY A 380 4.50 -19.17 -18.37
N ILE A 381 4.74 -20.27 -19.08
CA ILE A 381 5.17 -21.56 -18.49
C ILE A 381 6.62 -21.48 -17.98
N GLU A 382 7.52 -20.81 -18.71
CA GLU A 382 8.90 -20.58 -18.26
C GLU A 382 8.96 -19.68 -17.01
N LYS A 383 8.08 -18.66 -16.92
CA LYS A 383 7.97 -17.79 -15.74
C LYS A 383 7.35 -18.50 -14.53
N LYS A 384 6.33 -19.36 -14.70
CA LYS A 384 5.75 -20.17 -13.61
C LYS A 384 6.77 -21.13 -12.98
N LYS A 385 7.68 -21.71 -13.78
CA LYS A 385 8.81 -22.52 -13.26
C LYS A 385 9.79 -21.72 -12.39
N ARG A 386 9.96 -20.41 -12.65
CA ARG A 386 10.82 -19.53 -11.84
C ARG A 386 10.15 -19.08 -10.54
N ILE A 387 8.84 -18.82 -10.54
CA ILE A 387 8.10 -18.38 -9.34
C ILE A 387 7.95 -19.52 -8.33
N SER A 388 7.68 -20.76 -8.78
CA SER A 388 7.63 -21.93 -7.89
C SER A 388 9.00 -22.26 -7.26
N ALA A 389 10.10 -22.02 -7.98
CA ALA A 389 11.46 -22.19 -7.46
C ALA A 389 11.82 -21.15 -6.37
N VAL A 390 11.32 -19.92 -6.48
CA VAL A 390 11.52 -18.85 -5.48
C VAL A 390 10.69 -19.11 -4.22
N ALA A 391 9.44 -19.59 -4.35
CA ALA A 391 8.60 -19.97 -3.22
C ALA A 391 9.19 -21.17 -2.44
N GLN A 392 9.83 -22.12 -3.13
CA GLN A 392 10.53 -23.24 -2.49
C GLN A 392 11.87 -22.85 -1.83
N HIS A 393 12.54 -21.79 -2.30
CA HIS A 393 13.78 -21.30 -1.70
C HIS A 393 13.56 -20.46 -0.43
N GLN A 394 12.40 -19.82 -0.25
CA GLN A 394 12.08 -19.10 0.98
C GLN A 394 11.75 -20.05 2.15
N ASN A 395 11.29 -21.28 1.87
CA ASN A 395 11.03 -22.31 2.89
C ASN A 395 12.26 -23.17 3.26
N LYS A 396 13.44 -22.95 2.68
CA LYS A 396 14.67 -23.74 2.95
C LYS A 396 15.73 -23.02 3.80
N ARG A 397 15.38 -21.90 4.45
CA ARG A 397 16.27 -21.24 5.43
C ARG A 397 15.71 -21.30 6.85
N VAL A 398 15.33 -22.49 7.28
CA VAL A 398 15.32 -22.91 8.68
C VAL A 398 15.91 -24.32 8.64
N ASP A 399 16.79 -24.65 9.59
CA ASP A 399 17.58 -25.89 9.69
C ASP A 399 19.00 -25.81 9.10
N GLY A 400 19.84 -25.03 9.79
CA GLY A 400 21.26 -25.35 9.93
C GLY A 400 21.65 -25.14 11.40
N PRO A 401 22.36 -26.08 12.05
CA PRO A 401 22.73 -25.92 13.45
C PRO A 401 23.65 -24.70 13.61
N VAL A 402 23.31 -23.84 14.58
CA VAL A 402 24.16 -22.73 15.02
C VAL A 402 25.48 -23.33 15.51
N PRO A 403 26.64 -22.97 14.94
CA PRO A 403 27.93 -23.41 15.48
C PRO A 403 28.09 -22.79 16.86
N ALA A 404 28.28 -23.63 17.88
CA ALA A 404 28.62 -23.20 19.21
C ALA A 404 29.91 -22.37 19.14
N SER A 405 29.81 -21.09 19.47
CA SER A 405 30.96 -20.23 19.74
C SER A 405 31.71 -20.82 20.93
N ARG A 406 32.87 -21.40 20.66
CA ARG A 406 33.83 -21.81 21.70
C ARG A 406 34.35 -20.53 22.35
N ALA A 407 34.05 -20.38 23.65
CA ALA A 407 34.79 -19.46 24.50
C ALA A 407 36.18 -20.04 24.72
N GLU A 408 37.20 -19.30 24.27
CA GLU A 408 38.56 -19.23 24.81
C GLU A 408 39.22 -17.96 24.27
#